data_AF-A0A8J7PYC6-F1
#
_entry.id   AF-A0A8J7PYC6-F1
#
_cell.length_a   1.000
_cell.length_b   1.000
_cell.length_c   1.000
_cell.angle_alpha   90.00
_cell.angle_beta   90.00
_cell.angle_gamma   90.00
#
_symmetry.space_group_name_H-M   'P 1'
#
loop_
_entity.id
_entity.type
_entity.pdbx_description
1 polymer ?
#
loop_
_entity_poly.entity_id
_entity_poly.type
_entity_poly.pdbx_seq_one_letter_code
_entity_poly.pdbx_strand_id
1 'polypeptide(L)'
;MAKKDETTSKVDMVRDAIAKLGWDAGIDEYQKFIKDTFGVEMSKPHISQTKSNEKKRQGIRRRRRRRGAGAAPAGAAEKARLTDILAFVSTVQQWEQKIGAASVREVVRTVLKK
;
A
#
# COMPACT_ATOMS: atom_id res chain seq x y z
N MET A 1 36.75 -22.60 26.49
CA MET A 1 36.69 -21.79 25.25
C MET A 1 35.79 -20.58 25.51
N ALA A 2 36.33 -19.52 26.12
CA ALA A 2 35.61 -18.27 26.32
C ALA A 2 35.53 -17.53 24.97
N LYS A 3 34.32 -17.31 24.45
CA LYS A 3 34.10 -16.45 23.28
C LYS A 3 33.29 -15.24 23.73
N LYS A 4 34.02 -14.14 23.95
CA LYS A 4 33.66 -12.73 23.86
C LYS A 4 32.22 -12.33 24.18
N ASP A 5 32.12 -11.54 25.25
CA ASP A 5 31.26 -10.36 25.32
C ASP A 5 31.42 -9.51 24.04
N GLU A 6 30.61 -9.79 23.02
CA GLU A 6 30.47 -8.94 21.85
C GLU A 6 29.18 -8.17 22.01
N THR A 7 29.31 -6.89 22.34
CA THR A 7 28.27 -5.87 22.37
C THR A 7 27.30 -6.09 21.21
N THR A 8 26.16 -6.73 21.48
CA THR A 8 25.16 -7.07 20.45
C THR A 8 24.89 -5.79 19.67
N SER A 9 25.15 -5.79 18.36
CA SER A 9 24.97 -4.57 17.58
C SER A 9 23.49 -4.20 17.64
N LYS A 10 23.18 -2.89 17.62
CA LYS A 10 21.79 -2.41 17.53
C LYS A 10 21.05 -3.05 16.36
N VAL A 11 21.77 -3.41 15.29
CA VAL A 11 21.23 -4.14 14.13
C VAL A 11 20.84 -5.57 14.49
N ASP A 12 21.67 -6.27 15.26
CA ASP A 12 21.41 -7.66 15.65
C ASP A 12 20.25 -7.73 16.64
N MET A 13 20.12 -6.76 17.56
CA MET A 13 18.94 -6.62 18.42
C MET A 13 17.64 -6.47 17.61
N VAL A 14 17.67 -5.68 16.52
CA VAL A 14 16.51 -5.51 15.63
C VAL A 14 16.23 -6.79 14.84
N ARG A 15 17.26 -7.55 14.42
CA ARG A 15 17.04 -8.85 13.75
C ARG A 15 16.39 -9.86 14.68
N ASP A 16 16.84 -9.96 15.91
CA ASP A 16 16.24 -10.85 16.91
C ASP A 16 14.79 -10.45 17.20
N ALA A 17 14.54 -9.14 17.28
CA ALA A 17 13.19 -8.64 17.47
C ALA A 17 12.28 -8.92 16.25
N ILE A 18 12.79 -8.84 15.02
CA ILE A 18 12.08 -9.25 13.80
C ILE A 18 11.82 -10.76 13.80
N ALA A 19 12.77 -11.57 14.26
CA ALA A 19 12.61 -13.01 14.33
C ALA A 19 11.51 -13.43 15.34
N LYS A 20 11.38 -12.72 16.46
CA LYS A 20 10.36 -13.04 17.48
C LYS A 20 8.99 -12.41 17.23
N LEU A 21 8.93 -11.14 16.80
CA LEU A 21 7.68 -10.41 16.62
C LEU A 21 7.13 -10.51 15.18
N GLY A 22 7.96 -10.92 14.23
CA GLY A 22 7.61 -10.91 12.81
C GLY A 22 7.71 -9.51 12.18
N TRP A 23 7.45 -9.41 10.87
CA TRP A 23 7.59 -8.16 10.10
C TRP A 23 6.43 -7.18 10.26
N ASP A 24 5.28 -7.63 10.74
CA ASP A 24 4.05 -6.83 10.83
C ASP A 24 3.90 -6.11 12.18
N ALA A 25 4.74 -6.46 13.16
CA ALA A 25 4.76 -5.82 14.45
C ALA A 25 5.00 -4.29 14.34
N GLY A 26 4.37 -3.57 15.25
CA GLY A 26 4.47 -2.12 15.36
C GLY A 26 5.85 -1.68 15.86
N ILE A 27 6.29 -0.46 15.52
CA ILE A 27 7.59 0.08 15.96
C ILE A 27 7.68 0.13 17.50
N ASP A 28 6.55 0.40 18.16
CA ASP A 28 6.47 0.46 19.62
C ASP A 28 6.70 -0.91 20.27
N GLU A 29 6.27 -1.99 19.63
CA GLU A 29 6.47 -3.36 20.11
C GLU A 29 7.95 -3.76 20.02
N TYR A 30 8.65 -3.39 18.93
CA TYR A 30 10.09 -3.58 18.85
C TYR A 30 10.84 -2.77 19.90
N GLN A 31 10.44 -1.51 20.12
CA GLN A 31 11.09 -0.67 21.11
C GLN A 31 10.95 -1.28 22.51
N LYS A 32 9.75 -1.75 22.86
CA LYS A 32 9.49 -2.43 24.12
C LYS A 32 10.30 -3.73 24.22
N PHE A 33 10.27 -4.58 23.20
CA PHE A 33 11.02 -5.83 23.19
C PHE A 33 12.53 -5.63 23.36
N ILE A 34 13.11 -4.63 22.69
CA ILE A 34 14.55 -4.37 22.76
C ILE A 34 14.94 -3.81 24.13
N LYS A 35 14.08 -2.97 24.72
CA LYS A 35 14.24 -2.50 26.10
C LYS A 35 14.16 -3.65 27.10
N ASP A 36 13.16 -4.52 26.96
CA ASP A 36 12.91 -5.62 27.90
C ASP A 36 13.97 -6.74 27.77
N THR A 37 14.47 -7.00 26.55
CA THR A 37 15.41 -8.11 26.29
C THR A 37 16.87 -7.70 26.44
N PHE A 38 17.23 -6.50 25.96
CA PHE A 38 18.63 -6.07 25.89
C PHE A 38 18.95 -4.89 26.82
N GLY A 39 17.95 -4.31 27.50
CA GLY A 39 18.14 -3.15 28.37
C GLY A 39 18.56 -1.88 27.63
N VAL A 40 18.48 -1.86 26.29
CA VAL A 40 18.91 -0.72 25.47
C VAL A 40 17.69 0.03 24.96
N GLU A 41 17.64 1.33 25.25
CA GLU A 41 16.64 2.20 24.67
C GLU A 41 17.08 2.68 23.28
N MET A 42 16.35 2.25 22.26
CA MET A 42 16.50 2.75 20.89
C MET A 42 15.37 3.68 20.51
N SER A 43 15.71 4.73 19.76
CA SER A 43 14.72 5.65 19.22
C SER A 43 13.93 4.99 18.08
N LYS A 44 12.62 5.30 18.01
CA LYS A 44 11.72 4.83 16.94
C LYS A 44 12.24 5.07 15.52
N PRO A 45 12.87 6.24 15.20
CA PRO A 45 13.45 6.47 13.88
C PRO A 45 14.58 5.49 13.56
N HIS A 46 15.42 5.15 14.54
CA HIS A 46 16.55 4.25 14.36
C HIS A 46 16.09 2.80 14.13
N ILE A 47 15.06 2.36 14.86
CA ILE A 47 14.40 1.05 14.65
C ILE A 47 13.80 0.97 13.24
N SER A 48 13.08 2.00 12.81
CA SER A 48 12.46 2.07 11.48
C SER A 48 13.50 2.00 10.35
N GLN A 49 14.59 2.76 10.48
CA GLN A 49 15.68 2.75 9.51
C GLN A 49 16.34 1.37 9.43
N THR A 50 16.63 0.77 10.58
CA THR A 50 17.26 -0.56 10.67
C THR A 50 16.35 -1.64 10.08
N LYS A 51 15.07 -1.66 10.43
CA LYS A 51 14.06 -2.57 9.85
C LYS A 51 13.94 -2.41 8.33
N SER A 52 13.95 -1.19 7.82
CA SER A 52 13.90 -0.91 6.38
C SER A 52 15.16 -1.41 5.65
N ASN A 53 16.33 -1.27 6.27
CA ASN A 53 17.59 -1.80 5.73
C ASN A 53 17.62 -3.32 5.74
N GLU A 54 17.14 -3.96 6.81
CA GLU A 54 16.98 -5.42 6.88
C GLU A 54 15.99 -5.93 5.83
N LYS A 55 14.89 -5.20 5.60
CA LYS A 55 13.92 -5.53 4.54
C LYS A 55 14.54 -5.50 3.13
N LYS A 56 15.41 -4.53 2.88
CA LYS A 56 16.17 -4.44 1.61
C LYS A 56 17.20 -5.57 1.50
N ARG A 57 17.89 -5.92 2.59
CA ARG A 57 18.85 -7.03 2.64
C ARG A 57 18.20 -8.38 2.34
N GLN A 58 17.00 -8.63 2.88
CA GLN A 58 16.24 -9.85 2.60
C GLN A 58 15.62 -9.90 1.20
N GLY A 59 15.93 -8.95 0.32
CA GLY A 59 15.43 -8.98 -1.05
C GLY A 59 13.93 -8.76 -1.17
N ILE A 60 13.25 -8.33 -0.10
CA ILE A 60 11.84 -7.88 -0.12
C ILE A 60 11.83 -6.50 -0.82
N ARG A 61 12.08 -6.54 -2.13
CA ARG A 61 12.03 -5.39 -3.03
C ARG A 61 10.60 -4.89 -3.03
N ARG A 62 10.34 -3.86 -2.23
CA ARG A 62 9.12 -3.08 -2.35
C ARG A 62 9.11 -2.59 -3.79
N ARG A 63 8.19 -3.12 -4.62
CA ARG A 63 7.99 -2.73 -6.02
C ARG A 63 8.01 -1.21 -6.03
N ARG A 64 9.04 -0.63 -6.65
CA ARG A 64 9.28 0.82 -6.68
C ARG A 64 8.04 1.43 -7.33
N ARG A 65 7.07 1.88 -6.52
CA ARG A 65 6.06 2.81 -7.02
C ARG A 65 6.90 4.01 -7.43
N ARG A 66 7.10 4.16 -8.74
CA ARG A 66 7.65 5.39 -9.33
C ARG A 66 6.77 6.49 -8.77
N ARG A 67 7.26 7.19 -7.75
CA ARG A 67 6.72 8.49 -7.36
C ARG A 67 7.22 9.42 -8.44
N GLY A 68 6.53 9.38 -9.57
CA GLY A 68 6.72 10.28 -10.68
C GLY A 68 6.25 11.64 -10.22
N ALA A 69 7.16 12.60 -10.25
CA ALA A 69 6.85 13.98 -10.48
C ALA A 69 5.91 14.10 -11.70
N GLY A 70 5.05 15.11 -11.67
CA GLY A 70 3.88 15.23 -12.54
C GLY A 70 4.13 15.02 -14.03
N ALA A 71 3.13 14.43 -14.67
CA ALA A 71 2.86 14.58 -16.09
C ALA A 71 1.38 14.96 -16.21
N ALA A 72 1.11 16.03 -16.95
CA ALA A 72 -0.22 16.48 -17.34
C ALA A 72 -1.05 15.34 -17.98
N PRO A 73 -2.39 15.38 -17.93
CA PRO A 73 -3.20 14.30 -18.48
C PRO A 73 -3.21 14.38 -20.00
N ALA A 74 -2.28 13.67 -20.64
CA ALA A 74 -2.35 13.36 -22.05
C ALA A 74 -2.83 11.93 -22.21
N GLY A 75 -4.13 11.78 -22.49
CA GLY A 75 -4.67 10.70 -23.32
C GLY A 75 -4.45 9.26 -22.86
N ALA A 76 -4.50 8.96 -21.56
CA ALA A 76 -4.81 7.59 -21.15
C ALA A 76 -6.28 7.34 -21.46
N ALA A 77 -6.59 6.35 -22.30
CA ALA A 77 -7.95 5.87 -22.47
C ALA A 77 -8.55 5.65 -21.08
N GLU A 78 -9.44 6.57 -20.71
CA GLU A 78 -9.92 6.72 -19.35
C GLU A 78 -10.80 5.52 -19.07
N LYS A 79 -10.27 4.58 -18.28
CA LYS A 79 -11.14 3.60 -17.63
C LYS A 79 -12.18 4.44 -16.89
N ALA A 80 -13.44 4.31 -17.29
CA ALA A 80 -14.54 5.07 -16.72
C ALA A 80 -14.38 5.11 -15.21
N ARG A 81 -14.23 6.31 -14.65
CA ARG A 81 -14.13 6.44 -13.20
C ARG A 81 -15.49 6.07 -12.62
N LEU A 82 -15.50 5.62 -11.37
CA LEU A 82 -16.76 5.30 -10.69
C LEU A 82 -17.75 6.49 -10.73
N THR A 83 -17.24 7.72 -10.68
CA THR A 83 -18.05 8.94 -10.83
C THR A 83 -18.75 9.03 -12.17
N ASP A 84 -18.08 8.64 -13.26
CA ASP A 84 -18.61 8.73 -14.62
C ASP A 84 -19.67 7.65 -14.84
N ILE A 85 -19.45 6.46 -14.27
CA ILE A 85 -20.43 5.37 -14.27
C ILE A 85 -21.69 5.79 -13.52
N LEU A 86 -21.56 6.38 -12.33
CA LEU A 86 -22.70 6.85 -11.55
C LEU A 86 -23.47 7.98 -12.25
N ALA A 87 -22.75 8.92 -12.87
CA ALA A 87 -23.37 9.99 -13.66
C ALA A 87 -24.08 9.45 -14.91
N PHE A 88 -23.54 8.43 -15.55
CA PHE A 88 -24.20 7.76 -16.68
C PHE A 88 -25.48 7.05 -16.23
N VAL A 89 -25.43 6.28 -15.14
CA VAL A 89 -26.61 5.57 -14.61
C VAL A 89 -27.74 6.54 -14.24
N SER A 90 -27.43 7.65 -13.57
CA SER A 90 -28.46 8.65 -13.23
C SER A 90 -29.07 9.28 -14.48
N THR A 91 -28.26 9.53 -15.51
CA THR A 91 -28.74 10.04 -16.80
C THR A 91 -29.67 9.04 -17.48
N VAL A 92 -29.31 7.75 -17.51
CA VAL A 92 -30.16 6.69 -18.07
C VAL A 92 -31.49 6.59 -17.34
N GLN A 93 -31.51 6.70 -16.01
CA GLN A 93 -32.74 6.71 -15.21
C GLN A 93 -33.64 7.91 -15.53
N GLN A 94 -33.06 9.10 -15.74
CA GLN A 94 -33.83 10.27 -16.15
C GLN A 94 -34.51 10.06 -17.52
N TRP A 95 -33.81 9.42 -18.45
CA TRP A 95 -34.39 9.08 -19.75
C TRP A 95 -35.46 7.99 -19.64
N GLU A 96 -35.27 6.99 -18.79
CA GLU A 96 -36.29 5.98 -18.51
C GLU A 96 -37.60 6.60 -18.03
N GLN A 97 -37.54 7.61 -17.15
CA GLN A 97 -38.74 8.33 -16.69
C GLN A 97 -39.44 9.12 -17.81
N LYS A 98 -38.70 9.60 -18.81
CA LYS A 98 -39.22 10.45 -19.89
C LYS A 98 -39.80 9.67 -21.06
N ILE A 99 -39.14 8.60 -21.48
CA ILE A 99 -39.46 7.86 -22.71
C ILE A 99 -39.76 6.38 -22.49
N GLY A 100 -39.67 5.91 -21.24
CA GLY A 100 -39.89 4.51 -20.86
C GLY A 100 -38.68 3.61 -21.14
N ALA A 101 -38.59 2.53 -20.36
CA ALA A 101 -37.47 1.59 -20.41
C ALA A 101 -37.31 0.87 -21.77
N ALA A 102 -38.41 0.65 -22.49
CA ALA A 102 -38.39 -0.01 -23.80
C ALA A 102 -37.63 0.82 -24.85
N SER A 103 -37.93 2.12 -24.92
CA SER A 103 -37.32 3.07 -25.85
C SER A 103 -35.84 3.25 -25.58
N VAL A 104 -35.43 3.33 -24.30
CA VAL A 104 -34.00 3.41 -23.93
C VAL A 104 -33.23 2.18 -24.40
N ARG A 105 -33.79 0.97 -24.23
CA ARG A 105 -33.17 -0.29 -24.69
C ARG A 105 -33.01 -0.33 -26.20
N GLU A 106 -33.98 0.18 -26.95
CA GLU A 106 -33.93 0.23 -28.41
C GLU A 106 -32.84 1.18 -28.92
N VAL A 107 -32.69 2.35 -28.30
CA VAL A 107 -31.61 3.30 -28.60
C VAL A 107 -30.24 2.68 -28.33
N VAL A 108 -30.06 2.04 -27.17
CA VAL A 108 -28.79 1.36 -26.84
C VAL A 108 -28.46 0.25 -27.85
N ARG A 109 -29.45 -0.58 -28.23
CA ARG A 109 -29.25 -1.61 -29.26
C ARG A 109 -28.85 -1.04 -30.61
N THR A 110 -29.46 0.08 -31.01
CA THR A 110 -29.17 0.72 -32.29
C THR A 110 -27.75 1.32 -32.31
N VAL A 111 -27.32 1.93 -31.20
CA VAL A 111 -25.98 2.50 -31.07
C VAL A 111 -24.90 1.42 -31.03
N LEU A 112 -25.14 0.29 -30.37
CA LEU A 112 -24.18 -0.82 -30.26
C LEU A 112 -24.08 -1.70 -31.52
N LYS A 113 -24.98 -1.54 -32.48
CA LYS A 113 -24.96 -2.24 -33.77
C LYS A 113 -24.10 -1.56 -34.85
N LYS A 114 -23.56 -0.37 -34.56
CA LYS A 114 -22.54 0.30 -35.37
C LYS A 114 -21.15 -0.22 -35.02
#